data_AF-A0A7Z8QKC0-F1
#
_entry.id   AF-A0A7Z8QKC0-F1
#
_cell.length_a   1.000
_cell.length_b   1.000
_cell.length_c   1.000
_cell.angle_alpha   90.00
_cell.angle_beta   90.00
_cell.angle_gamma   90.00
#
_symmetry.space_group_name_H-M   'P 1'
#
loop_
_entity.id
_entity.type
_entity.pdbx_description
1 polymer ?
#
loop_
_entity_poly.entity_id
_entity_poly.type
_entity_poly.pdbx_seq_one_letter_code
_entity_poly.pdbx_strand_id
1 'polypeptide(L)'
;MTALPIQDYALLSDEECAIKIKQAKATLGKRCIVLGHHYQRDEVFQHSDISGDSLKLSREAAESDAEYIVFCGVHFMAEVADILSRPEQVSILPDLAAGCSMADMANKVNVQRCWDELATVID
;
A
#
# COMPACT_ATOMS: atom_id res chain seq x y z
N MET A 1 17.92 7.94 -16.97
CA MET A 1 16.54 8.42 -16.73
C MET A 1 16.63 9.55 -15.72
N THR A 2 16.20 10.75 -16.09
CA THR A 2 16.15 11.89 -15.17
C THR A 2 14.91 11.73 -14.31
N ALA A 3 15.06 11.74 -12.98
CA ALA A 3 13.91 11.76 -12.07
C ALA A 3 13.03 12.98 -12.40
N LEU A 4 11.72 12.75 -12.52
CA LEU A 4 10.78 13.86 -12.70
C LEU A 4 10.73 14.69 -11.41
N PRO A 5 10.59 16.01 -11.50
CA PRO A 5 10.38 16.83 -10.31
C PRO A 5 9.09 16.39 -9.62
N ILE A 6 9.14 16.26 -8.28
CA ILE A 6 7.92 16.11 -7.48
C ILE A 6 7.09 17.37 -7.69
N GLN A 7 5.94 17.21 -8.35
CA GLN A 7 4.96 18.28 -8.50
C GLN A 7 4.20 18.42 -7.18
N ASP A 8 3.87 19.66 -6.83
CA ASP A 8 2.96 19.91 -5.71
C ASP A 8 1.52 19.61 -6.17
N TYR A 9 1.06 18.40 -5.85
CA TYR A 9 -0.30 17.96 -6.17
C TYR A 9 -1.34 18.56 -5.22
N ALA A 10 -0.94 19.21 -4.11
CA ALA A 10 -1.87 19.76 -3.13
C ALA A 10 -2.64 20.98 -3.64
N LEU A 11 -2.15 21.63 -4.71
CA LEU A 11 -2.79 22.78 -5.34
C LEU A 11 -3.77 22.41 -6.45
N LEU A 12 -3.86 21.13 -6.83
CA LEU A 12 -4.74 20.65 -7.89
C LEU A 12 -6.12 20.32 -7.34
N SER A 13 -7.14 20.55 -8.16
CA SER A 13 -8.49 20.03 -7.91
C SER A 13 -8.54 18.51 -8.07
N ASP A 14 -9.54 17.87 -7.44
CA ASP A 14 -9.76 16.43 -7.57
C ASP A 14 -9.97 15.99 -9.03
N GLU A 15 -10.59 16.84 -9.86
CA GLU A 15 -10.78 16.57 -11.28
C GLU A 15 -9.46 16.57 -12.06
N GLU A 16 -8.57 17.53 -11.79
CA GLU A 16 -7.23 17.57 -12.39
C GLU A 16 -6.39 16.37 -11.96
N CYS A 17 -6.46 15.98 -10.68
CA CYS A 17 -5.83 14.78 -10.15
C CYS A 17 -6.36 13.53 -10.84
N ALA A 18 -7.69 13.38 -10.97
CA ALA A 18 -8.31 12.23 -11.61
C ALA A 18 -7.90 12.10 -13.09
N ILE A 19 -7.80 13.20 -13.83
CA ILE A 19 -7.31 13.22 -15.22
C ILE A 19 -5.87 12.73 -15.28
N LYS A 20 -4.99 13.26 -14.42
CA LYS A 20 -3.56 12.87 -14.37
C LYS A 20 -3.38 11.40 -14.00
N ILE A 21 -4.12 10.90 -13.01
CA ILE A 21 -4.08 9.49 -12.61
C ILE A 21 -4.50 8.58 -13.77
N LYS A 22 -5.60 8.91 -14.47
CA LYS A 22 -6.05 8.15 -15.64
C LYS A 22 -5.00 8.13 -16.76
N GLN A 23 -4.35 9.27 -17.04
CA GLN A 23 -3.27 9.36 -18.04
C GLN A 23 -2.05 8.53 -17.64
N ALA A 24 -1.64 8.58 -16.36
CA ALA A 24 -0.53 7.79 -15.84
C ALA A 24 -0.83 6.28 -15.92
N LYS A 25 -2.02 5.85 -15.49
CA LYS A 25 -2.46 4.45 -15.60
C LYS A 25 -2.49 3.98 -17.04
N ALA A 26 -3.00 4.79 -17.97
CA ALA A 26 -3.00 4.45 -19.40
C ALA A 26 -1.58 4.32 -19.97
N THR A 27 -0.65 5.17 -19.52
CA THR A 27 0.76 5.13 -19.96
C THR A 27 1.51 3.91 -19.41
N LEU A 28 1.27 3.55 -18.15
CA LEU A 28 1.90 2.40 -17.50
C LEU A 28 1.25 1.07 -17.92
N GLY A 29 -0.03 1.09 -18.27
CA GLY A 29 -0.80 -0.10 -18.65
C GLY A 29 -0.72 -1.18 -17.59
N LYS A 30 -0.46 -2.43 -18.01
CA LYS A 30 -0.37 -3.59 -17.11
C LYS A 30 0.85 -3.58 -16.18
N ARG A 31 1.80 -2.66 -16.37
CA ARG A 31 2.99 -2.56 -15.52
C ARG A 31 2.67 -2.00 -14.13
N CYS A 32 1.52 -1.35 -13.95
CA CYS A 32 1.13 -0.74 -12.69
C CYS A 32 -0.28 -1.17 -12.29
N ILE A 33 -0.46 -1.52 -11.02
CA ILE A 33 -1.77 -1.74 -10.40
C ILE A 33 -1.93 -0.81 -9.21
N VAL A 34 -3.17 -0.37 -8.98
CA VAL A 34 -3.57 0.39 -7.79
C VAL A 34 -4.44 -0.48 -6.90
N LEU A 35 -3.98 -0.73 -5.68
CA LEU A 35 -4.69 -1.50 -4.66
C LEU A 35 -5.39 -0.53 -3.70
N GLY A 36 -6.71 -0.60 -3.60
CA GLY A 36 -7.51 0.30 -2.75
C GLY A 36 -8.11 -0.42 -1.54
N HIS A 37 -7.69 -0.04 -0.34
CA HIS A 37 -8.37 -0.50 0.87
C HIS A 37 -9.79 0.08 0.97
N HIS A 38 -10.72 -0.64 1.58
CA HIS A 38 -12.13 -0.22 1.72
C HIS A 38 -12.34 1.12 2.44
N TYR A 39 -11.35 1.58 3.21
CA TYR A 39 -11.43 2.84 3.96
C TYR A 39 -10.82 4.04 3.23
N GLN A 40 -10.46 3.88 1.95
CA GLN A 40 -10.03 5.00 1.14
C GLN A 40 -11.18 5.97 0.88
N ARG A 41 -10.84 7.25 0.72
CA ARG A 41 -11.80 8.27 0.28
C ARG A 41 -12.24 7.99 -1.16
N ASP A 42 -13.47 8.37 -1.49
CA ASP A 42 -14.09 8.07 -2.80
C ASP A 42 -13.23 8.54 -3.98
N GLU A 43 -12.61 9.71 -3.85
CA GLU A 43 -11.76 10.31 -4.88
C GLU A 43 -10.51 9.47 -5.18
N VAL A 44 -10.01 8.70 -4.21
CA VAL A 44 -8.91 7.74 -4.38
C VAL A 44 -9.46 6.38 -4.79
N PHE A 45 -10.52 5.93 -4.13
CA PHE A 45 -11.08 4.59 -4.29
C PHE A 45 -11.53 4.30 -5.73
N GLN A 46 -12.08 5.30 -6.43
CA GLN A 46 -12.47 5.19 -7.84
C GLN A 46 -11.33 4.79 -8.80
N HIS A 47 -10.07 4.96 -8.38
CA HIS A 47 -8.88 4.65 -9.18
C HIS A 47 -8.30 3.26 -8.90
N SER A 48 -8.86 2.52 -7.95
CA SER A 48 -8.41 1.17 -7.59
C SER A 48 -8.67 0.20 -8.74
N ASP A 49 -7.65 -0.55 -9.13
CA ASP A 49 -7.81 -1.71 -10.03
C ASP A 49 -8.39 -2.89 -9.27
N ILE A 50 -7.97 -3.03 -8.01
CA ILE A 50 -8.41 -4.07 -7.08
C ILE A 50 -8.78 -3.40 -5.77
N SER A 51 -9.91 -3.79 -5.19
CA SER A 51 -10.36 -3.34 -3.87
C SER A 51 -10.59 -4.51 -2.92
N GLY A 52 -10.30 -4.31 -1.65
CA GLY A 52 -10.34 -5.39 -0.67
C GLY A 52 -9.87 -5.00 0.74
N ASP A 53 -9.92 -5.99 1.64
CA ASP A 53 -9.18 -5.96 2.89
C ASP A 53 -7.68 -6.18 2.66
N SER A 54 -6.87 -6.01 3.70
CA SER A 54 -5.42 -6.12 3.60
C SER A 54 -4.93 -7.50 3.13
N LEU A 55 -5.59 -8.59 3.54
CA LEU A 55 -5.17 -9.94 3.18
C LEU A 55 -5.44 -10.23 1.70
N LYS A 56 -6.64 -9.90 1.22
CA LYS A 56 -7.00 -10.05 -0.19
C LYS A 56 -6.05 -9.23 -1.06
N LEU A 57 -5.87 -7.94 -0.75
CA LEU A 57 -5.01 -7.06 -1.52
C LEU A 57 -3.58 -7.57 -1.61
N SER A 58 -3.00 -8.05 -0.50
CA SER A 58 -1.62 -8.54 -0.49
C SER A 58 -1.45 -9.86 -1.27
N ARG A 59 -2.48 -10.72 -1.31
CA ARG A 59 -2.46 -11.93 -2.15
C ARG A 59 -2.54 -11.60 -3.63
N GLU A 60 -3.46 -10.72 -4.01
CA GLU A 60 -3.60 -10.32 -5.42
C GLU A 60 -2.40 -9.50 -5.91
N ALA A 61 -1.73 -8.74 -5.03
CA ALA A 61 -0.46 -8.09 -5.30
C ALA A 61 0.62 -9.09 -5.77
N ALA A 62 0.76 -10.21 -5.05
CA ALA A 62 1.73 -11.26 -5.33
C ALA A 62 1.42 -12.05 -6.61
N GLU A 63 0.13 -12.25 -6.91
CA GLU A 63 -0.34 -12.96 -8.11
C GLU A 63 -0.33 -12.10 -9.38
N SER A 64 -0.22 -10.76 -9.24
CA SER A 64 -0.26 -9.83 -10.36
C SER A 64 1.05 -9.80 -11.17
N ASP A 65 0.97 -9.72 -12.50
CA ASP A 65 2.12 -9.54 -13.39
C ASP A 65 2.68 -8.09 -13.39
N ALA A 66 2.13 -7.18 -12.58
CA ALA A 66 2.53 -5.78 -12.53
C ALA A 66 3.93 -5.59 -11.90
N GLU A 67 4.70 -4.67 -12.48
CA GLU A 67 6.02 -4.24 -11.99
C GLU A 67 5.90 -3.26 -10.82
N TYR A 68 4.85 -2.45 -10.80
CA TYR A 68 4.60 -1.43 -9.78
C TYR A 68 3.26 -1.67 -9.09
N ILE A 69 3.27 -1.61 -7.77
CA ILE A 69 2.10 -1.82 -6.92
C ILE A 69 1.89 -0.57 -6.09
N VAL A 70 0.90 0.24 -6.43
CA VAL A 70 0.53 1.42 -5.66
C VAL A 70 -0.48 1.00 -4.60
N PHE A 71 -0.06 0.95 -3.34
CA PHE A 71 -0.90 0.52 -2.23
C PHE A 71 -1.56 1.72 -1.57
N CYS A 72 -2.83 1.98 -1.90
CA CYS A 72 -3.66 2.98 -1.24
C CYS A 72 -4.23 2.38 0.06
N GLY A 73 -3.40 2.42 1.11
CA GLY A 73 -3.69 1.91 2.45
C GLY A 73 -2.79 2.54 3.50
N VAL A 74 -2.38 1.77 4.50
CA VAL A 74 -1.46 2.19 5.56
C VAL A 74 -0.17 1.38 5.52
N HIS A 75 0.86 1.84 6.23
CA HIS A 75 2.24 1.35 6.18
C HIS A 75 2.37 -0.18 6.23
N PHE A 76 1.85 -0.80 7.28
CA PHE A 76 1.97 -2.26 7.45
C PHE A 76 1.29 -3.05 6.32
N MET A 77 0.24 -2.50 5.69
CA MET A 77 -0.44 -3.18 4.58
C MET A 77 0.45 -3.19 3.33
N ALA A 78 1.11 -2.06 3.05
CA ALA A 78 2.05 -1.96 1.95
C ALA A 78 3.30 -2.84 2.19
N GLU A 79 3.78 -2.93 3.43
CA GLU A 79 4.89 -3.84 3.79
C GLU A 79 4.51 -5.31 3.60
N VAL A 80 3.30 -5.72 3.98
CA VAL A 80 2.84 -7.10 3.77
C VAL A 80 2.69 -7.41 2.27
N ALA A 81 2.20 -6.48 1.47
CA ALA A 81 2.18 -6.63 0.02
C ALA A 81 3.60 -6.82 -0.53
N ASP A 82 4.56 -5.99 -0.09
CA ASP A 82 5.96 -6.08 -0.49
C ASP A 82 6.62 -7.41 -0.12
N ILE A 83 6.36 -7.90 1.10
CA ILE A 83 6.87 -9.19 1.59
C ILE A 83 6.36 -10.37 0.73
N LEU A 84 5.12 -10.30 0.24
CA LEU A 84 4.51 -11.37 -0.55
C LEU A 84 4.79 -11.24 -2.05
N SER A 85 5.14 -10.04 -2.52
CA SER A 85 5.43 -9.76 -3.92
C SER A 85 6.71 -10.42 -4.42
N ARG A 86 6.81 -10.56 -5.74
CA ARG A 86 8.02 -11.09 -6.40
C ARG A 86 9.16 -10.06 -6.33
N PRO A 87 10.44 -10.50 -6.34
CA PRO A 87 11.59 -9.61 -6.17
C PRO A 87 11.70 -8.44 -7.15
N GLU A 88 11.11 -8.57 -8.35
CA GLU A 88 11.09 -7.54 -9.39
C GLU A 88 9.92 -6.55 -9.28
N GLN A 89 8.94 -6.83 -8.41
CA GLN A 89 7.82 -5.92 -8.15
C GLN A 89 8.25 -4.84 -7.16
N VAL A 90 7.74 -3.62 -7.36
CA VAL A 90 8.02 -2.47 -6.51
C VAL A 90 6.73 -2.01 -5.83
N SER A 91 6.67 -2.18 -4.52
CA SER A 91 5.56 -1.67 -3.70
C SER A 91 5.77 -0.20 -3.37
N ILE A 92 4.72 0.61 -3.58
CA ILE A 92 4.74 2.05 -3.39
C ILE A 92 3.60 2.44 -2.46
N LEU A 93 3.95 3.03 -1.31
CA LEU A 93 3.00 3.71 -0.44
C LEU A 93 3.00 5.21 -0.78
N PRO A 94 1.88 5.79 -1.26
CA PRO A 94 1.85 7.19 -1.69
C PRO A 94 2.18 8.20 -0.59
N ASP A 95 1.82 7.88 0.65
CA ASP A 95 2.07 8.72 1.82
C ASP A 95 2.67 7.89 2.95
N LEU A 96 3.96 8.13 3.24
CA LEU A 96 4.67 7.44 4.33
C LEU A 96 4.12 7.80 5.71
N ALA A 97 3.35 8.88 5.85
CA ALA A 97 2.67 9.23 7.10
C ALA A 97 1.38 8.43 7.34
N ALA A 98 0.92 7.63 6.36
CA ALA A 98 -0.26 6.79 6.50
C ALA A 98 0.00 5.59 7.43
N GLY A 99 -0.03 5.84 8.74
CA GLY A 99 0.23 4.83 9.79
C GLY A 99 -1.03 4.15 10.34
N CYS A 100 -0.83 3.17 11.21
CA CYS A 100 -1.88 2.53 12.00
C CYS A 100 -1.50 2.52 13.47
N SER A 101 -2.11 3.39 14.26
CA SER A 101 -1.82 3.52 15.69
C SER A 101 -1.98 2.21 16.46
N MET A 102 -2.93 1.36 16.07
CA MET A 102 -3.12 0.04 16.68
C MET A 102 -1.95 -0.91 16.37
N ALA A 103 -1.41 -0.88 15.15
CA ALA A 103 -0.23 -1.68 14.80
C ALA A 103 1.00 -1.22 15.60
N ASP A 104 1.17 0.10 15.76
CA ASP A 104 2.30 0.69 16.48
C ASP A 104 2.31 0.36 17.99
N MET A 105 1.17 -0.04 18.57
CA MET A 105 1.09 -0.49 19.97
C MET A 105 1.86 -1.81 20.22
N ALA A 106 2.02 -2.65 19.20
CA ALA A 106 2.63 -3.97 19.29
C ALA A 106 4.14 -3.96 19.03
N ASN A 107 4.89 -3.15 19.79
CA ASN A 107 6.35 -3.08 19.62
C ASN A 107 7.07 -4.38 20.05
N LYS A 108 8.27 -4.60 19.48
CA LYS A 108 9.10 -5.79 19.72
C LYS A 108 9.34 -6.12 21.19
N VAL A 109 9.58 -5.12 22.03
CA VAL A 109 9.87 -5.33 23.46
C VAL A 109 8.66 -5.91 24.18
N ASN A 110 7.49 -5.34 23.95
CA ASN A 110 6.24 -5.81 24.55
C ASN A 110 5.86 -7.21 24.02
N VAL A 111 6.05 -7.46 22.72
CA VAL A 111 5.80 -8.78 22.11
C VAL A 111 6.71 -9.85 22.71
N GLN A 112 8.02 -9.58 22.80
CA GLN A 112 8.98 -10.54 23.37
C GLN A 112 8.66 -10.84 24.84
N ARG A 113 8.37 -9.81 25.64
CA ARG A 113 7.99 -9.98 27.04
C ARG A 113 6.74 -10.87 27.19
N CYS A 114 5.70 -10.61 26.39
CA CYS A 114 4.48 -11.40 26.40
C CYS A 114 4.77 -12.87 26.05
N TRP A 115 5.61 -13.11 25.04
CA TRP A 115 6.03 -14.45 24.65
C TRP A 115 6.78 -15.18 25.78
N ASP A 116 7.75 -14.52 26.41
CA ASP A 116 8.54 -15.09 27.50
C ASP A 116 7.66 -15.44 28.72
N GLU A 117 6.69 -14.58 29.07
CA GLU A 117 5.73 -14.85 30.15
C GLU A 117 4.82 -16.04 29.82
N LEU A 118 4.29 -16.11 28.59
CA LEU A 118 3.44 -17.22 28.14
C LEU A 118 4.19 -18.55 28.10
N ALA A 119 5.44 -18.56 27.63
CA ALA A 119 6.30 -19.74 27.57
C ALA A 119 6.43 -20.43 28.94
N THR A 120 6.38 -19.69 30.06
CA THR A 120 6.43 -20.29 31.41
C THR A 120 5.22 -21.16 31.79
N VAL A 121 4.13 -21.05 31.03
CA VAL A 121 2.87 -21.77 31.29
C VAL A 121 2.57 -22.79 30.19
N ILE A 122 3.01 -22.55 28.96
CA ILE A 122 2.68 -23.38 27.79
C ILE A 122 3.78 -24.39 27.42
N ASP A 123 5.02 -24.19 27.87
CA ASP A 123 6.15 -25.12 27.68
C ASP A 123 6.43 -25.96 28.95
#